data_AF-A0AAW6BRG0-F1
#
_entry.id   AF-A0AAW6BRG0-F1
#
_cell.length_a   1.000
_cell.length_b   1.000
_cell.length_c   1.000
_cell.angle_alpha   90.00
_cell.angle_beta   90.00
_cell.angle_gamma   90.00
#
_symmetry.space_group_name_H-M   'P 1'
#
loop_
_entity.id
_entity.type
_entity.pdbx_description
1 polymer ?
#
loop_
_entity_poly.entity_id
_entity_poly.type
_entity_poly.pdbx_seq_one_letter_code
_entity_poly.pdbx_strand_id
1 'polypeptide(L)' 'MTNSNNETIIGNNGKPIWTKEYQFTKADGDKVIIQDYSAGHYYPDGVGNQGPHLNVRPN' A
#
# COMPACT_ATOMS: atom_id res chain seq x y z
N MET A 1 -5.21 -1.60 -4.25
CA MET A 1 -4.07 -2.44 -3.86
C MET A 1 -3.89 -3.53 -4.89
N THR A 2 -2.65 -3.77 -5.30
CA THR A 2 -2.29 -4.79 -6.29
C THR A 2 -1.23 -5.74 -5.74
N ASN A 3 -1.23 -6.98 -6.23
CA ASN A 3 -0.19 -7.97 -5.94
C ASN A 3 1.09 -7.69 -6.78
N SER A 4 2.11 -8.55 -6.68
CA SER A 4 3.34 -8.43 -7.47
C SER A 4 3.14 -8.51 -8.99
N ASN A 5 2.04 -9.11 -9.45
CA ASN A 5 1.66 -9.19 -10.87
C ASN A 5 0.83 -7.98 -11.32
N ASN A 6 0.69 -6.97 -10.46
CA ASN A 6 -0.12 -5.77 -10.68
C ASN A 6 -1.64 -6.03 -10.80
N GLU A 7 -2.12 -7.16 -10.25
CA GLU A 7 -3.54 -7.53 -10.23
C GLU A 7 -4.21 -7.02 -8.97
N THR A 8 -5.47 -6.57 -9.07
CA THR A 8 -6.24 -6.09 -7.92
C THR A 8 -6.44 -7.17 -6.86
N ILE A 9 -6.12 -6.85 -5.61
CA ILE A 9 -6.38 -7.75 -4.48
C ILE A 9 -7.84 -7.64 -4.07
N ILE A 10 -8.53 -8.79 -4.01
CA ILE A 10 -9.91 -8.92 -3.54
C ILE A 10 -9.90 -9.39 -2.08
N GLY A 11 -10.58 -8.65 -1.21
CA GLY A 11 -10.74 -8.99 0.20
C GLY A 11 -11.73 -10.12 0.43
N ASN A 12 -11.76 -10.67 1.65
CA ASN A 12 -12.62 -11.80 2.00
C ASN A 12 -14.15 -11.50 1.89
N ASN A 13 -14.51 -10.22 1.77
CA ASN A 13 -15.87 -9.75 1.50
C ASN A 13 -16.21 -9.71 -0.01
N GLY A 14 -15.35 -10.23 -0.88
CA GLY A 14 -15.51 -10.23 -2.33
C GLY A 14 -15.32 -8.85 -2.98
N LYS A 15 -14.83 -7.84 -2.24
CA LYS A 15 -14.63 -6.48 -2.76
C LYS A 15 -13.14 -6.16 -2.93
N PRO A 16 -12.76 -5.32 -3.91
CA PRO A 16 -11.40 -4.83 -4.03
C PRO A 16 -10.91 -4.15 -2.74
N ILE A 17 -9.68 -4.45 -2.34
CA ILE A 17 -8.96 -3.67 -1.34
C ILE A 17 -8.34 -2.47 -2.05
N TRP A 18 -8.84 -1.28 -1.75
CA TRP A 18 -8.32 -0.04 -2.33
C TRP A 18 -7.06 0.40 -1.58
N THR A 19 -6.06 0.87 -2.32
CA THR A 19 -4.93 1.58 -1.71
C THR A 19 -5.43 2.97 -1.37
N LYS A 20 -5.22 3.41 -0.13
CA LYS A 20 -5.48 4.79 0.26
C LYS A 20 -4.17 5.57 0.18
N GLU A 21 -4.20 6.72 -0.47
CA GLU A 21 -3.05 7.62 -0.53
C GLU A 21 -3.36 8.90 0.24
N TYR A 22 -2.41 9.32 1.06
CA TYR A 22 -2.44 10.60 1.75
C TYR A 22 -1.37 11.50 1.14
N GLN A 23 -1.69 12.79 1.02
CA GLN A 23 -0.70 13.82 0.68
C GLN A 23 -0.34 14.58 1.95
N PHE A 24 0.95 14.68 2.23
CA PHE A 24 1.46 15.47 3.34
C PHE A 24 2.42 16.54 2.81
N THR A 25 2.19 17.78 3.21
CA THR A 25 3.10 18.90 2.92
C THR A 25 3.97 19.11 4.15
N LYS A 26 5.29 18.96 3.98
CA LYS A 26 6.29 19.21 5.01
C LYS A 26 6.40 20.72 5.31
N ALA A 27 7.09 21.04 6.39
CA ALA A 27 7.32 22.43 6.81
C ALA A 27 8.12 23.26 5.80
N ASP A 28 8.98 22.62 4.99
CA ASP A 28 9.74 23.25 3.90
C ASP A 28 8.95 23.43 2.61
N GLY A 29 7.70 22.95 2.56
CA GLY A 29 6.83 23.00 1.39
C GLY A 29 6.88 21.76 0.49
N ASP A 30 7.78 20.81 0.75
CA ASP A 30 7.85 19.55 0.01
C ASP A 30 6.59 18.72 0.21
N LYS A 31 6.13 18.05 -0.85
CA LYS A 31 5.04 17.08 -0.75
C LYS A 31 5.61 15.66 -0.66
N VAL A 32 5.00 14.85 0.19
CA VAL A 32 5.21 13.40 0.22
C VAL A 32 3.88 12.70 0.08
N ILE A 33 3.90 11.58 -0.65
CA ILE A 33 2.77 10.67 -0.76
C ILE A 33 2.97 9.56 0.26
N ILE A 34 1.94 9.29 1.05
CA ILE A 34 1.91 8.18 2.00
C ILE A 34 0.87 7.18 1.50
N GLN A 35 1.32 5.98 1.16
CA GLN A 35 0.45 4.90 0.71
C GLN A 35 0.14 3.96 1.87
N ASP A 36 -1.13 3.69 2.07
CA ASP A 36 -1.67 2.77 3.07
C ASP A 36 -1.68 1.34 2.53
N TYR A 37 -0.85 0.48 3.10
CA TYR A 37 -0.79 -0.95 2.84
C TYR A 37 -1.32 -1.76 4.03
N SER A 38 -2.47 -1.37 4.58
CA SER A 38 -3.10 -2.02 5.75
C SER A 38 -3.45 -3.49 5.57
N ALA A 39 -3.61 -4.01 4.34
CA ALA A 39 -3.81 -5.43 4.11
C ALA A 39 -2.50 -6.26 4.07
N GLY A 40 -1.34 -5.60 4.05
CA GLY A 40 -0.04 -6.25 3.94
C GLY A 40 0.24 -6.89 2.57
N HIS A 41 1.36 -7.60 2.48
CA HIS A 41 1.77 -8.41 1.32
C HIS A 41 1.84 -9.87 1.72
N TYR A 42 1.22 -10.75 0.94
CA TYR A 42 1.29 -12.19 1.11
C TYR A 42 1.68 -12.87 -0.21
N TYR A 43 2.75 -13.65 -0.15
CA TYR A 43 3.32 -14.41 -1.25
C TYR A 43 3.21 -15.92 -0.94
N PRO A 44 3.01 -16.78 -1.96
CA PRO A 44 2.80 -18.21 -1.77
C PRO A 44 3.93 -18.94 -1.03
N ASP A 45 5.19 -18.49 -1.17
CA ASP A 45 6.38 -19.04 -0.51
C ASP A 45 6.74 -18.29 0.79
N GLY A 46 6.00 -17.24 1.13
CA GLY A 46 6.22 -16.40 2.29
C GLY A 46 7.40 -15.42 2.19
N VAL A 47 8.21 -15.49 1.13
CA VAL A 47 9.37 -14.61 0.95
C VAL A 47 8.89 -13.23 0.52
N GLY A 48 9.29 -12.20 1.26
CA GLY A 48 8.83 -10.82 1.00
C GLY A 48 7.49 -10.48 1.65
N ASN A 49 6.87 -11.39 2.42
CA ASN A 49 5.68 -11.09 3.19
C ASN A 49 5.93 -9.90 4.12
N GLN A 50 4.99 -8.98 4.14
CA GLN A 50 5.02 -7.83 5.05
C GLN A 50 3.65 -7.68 5.68
N GLY A 51 3.64 -7.44 6.99
CA GLY A 51 2.42 -7.04 7.67
C GLY A 51 1.91 -5.67 7.19
N PRO A 52 0.82 -5.19 7.79
CA PRO A 52 0.30 -3.84 7.55
C PRO A 52 1.41 -2.78 7.71
N HIS A 53 1.61 -1.92 6.72
CA HIS A 53 2.63 -0.87 6.76
C HIS A 53 2.20 0.36 5.94
N LEU A 54 2.97 1.44 6.10
CA LEU A 54 2.85 2.65 5.28
C LEU A 54 4.11 2.80 4.43
N ASN A 55 3.91 3.19 3.16
CA ASN A 55 5.02 3.55 2.27
C ASN A 55 5.04 5.06 2.08
N VAL A 56 6.09 5.72 2.55
CA VAL A 56 6.33 7.15 2.31
C VAL A 56 7.16 7.30 1.04
N ARG A 57 6.64 8.02 0.06
CA ARG A 57 7.30 8.32 -1.21
C ARG A 57 7.53 9.83 -1.33
N PRO A 58 8.78 10.29 -1.49
CA PRO A 58 9.03 11.67 -1.88
C PRO A 58 8.41 11.92 -3.27
N ASN A 59 7.84 13.10 -3.45
CA ASN A 59 7.25 13.53 -4.72
C ASN A 59 8.21 14.42 -5.50
#